data_AF-A0AAD3N1J2-F1
#
_entry.id   AF-A0AAD3N1J2-F1
#
_cell.length_a   1.000
_cell.length_b   1.000
_cell.length_c   1.000
_cell.angle_alpha   90.00
_cell.angle_beta   90.00
_cell.angle_gamma   90.00
#
_symmetry.space_group_name_H-M   'P 1'
#
loop_
_entity.id
_entity.type
_entity.pdbx_description
1 polymer ?
#
loop_
_entity_poly.entity_id
_entity_poly.type
_entity_poly.pdbx_seq_one_letter_code
_entity_poly.pdbx_strand_id
1 'polypeptide(L)'
;MSELSYYIKESKGSKRWLLFLEGGWYCFNRQTCDSRYETMRRLMSSTMWPQTRTGTGILSPQPEENPHWWNANMVFIPYCSSDVWSGVTPKTDH
;
A
#
# COMPACT_ATOMS: atom_id res chain seq x y z
N MET A 1 13.01 -7.73 10.81
CA MET A 1 12.13 -7.95 9.66
C MET A 1 11.39 -6.66 9.36
N SER A 2 11.15 -6.34 8.09
CA SER A 2 10.20 -5.28 7.72
C SER A 2 8.80 -5.85 7.86
N GLU A 3 8.01 -5.36 8.82
CA GLU A 3 6.62 -5.79 9.03
C GLU A 3 5.72 -5.19 7.94
N LEU A 4 4.74 -5.95 7.45
CA LEU A 4 3.67 -5.43 6.60
C LEU A 4 2.76 -4.53 7.45
N SER A 5 2.37 -3.38 6.93
CA SER A 5 1.50 -2.43 7.62
C SER A 5 0.55 -1.73 6.65
N TYR A 6 -0.42 -1.00 7.18
CA TYR A 6 -1.40 -0.22 6.44
C TYR A 6 -1.58 1.16 7.07
N TYR A 7 -2.03 2.13 6.28
CA TYR A 7 -2.49 3.42 6.78
C TYR A 7 -4.01 3.42 6.89
N ILE A 8 -4.54 4.05 7.94
CA ILE A 8 -5.98 4.15 8.17
C ILE A 8 -6.40 5.57 8.53
N LYS A 9 -7.52 6.02 7.96
CA LYS A 9 -8.29 7.18 8.40
C LYS A 9 -9.72 6.73 8.68
N GLU A 10 -10.08 6.73 9.96
CA GLU A 10 -11.41 6.34 10.40
C GLU A 10 -12.43 7.47 10.20
N SER A 11 -13.67 7.06 9.92
CA SER A 11 -14.85 7.91 9.88
C SER A 11 -15.94 7.23 10.70
N LYS A 12 -15.99 7.57 12.00
CA LYS A 12 -16.79 6.86 13.02
C LYS A 12 -18.29 6.75 12.70
N GLY A 13 -18.84 7.65 11.88
CA GLY A 13 -20.25 7.63 11.45
C GLY A 13 -20.51 6.86 10.15
N SER A 14 -19.47 6.44 9.44
CA SER A 14 -19.59 5.82 8.13
C SER A 14 -19.48 4.30 8.21
N LYS A 15 -20.42 3.61 7.56
CA LYS A 15 -20.39 2.15 7.40
C LYS A 15 -19.65 1.70 6.14
N ARG A 16 -19.14 2.64 5.34
CA ARG A 16 -18.43 2.36 4.08
C ARG A 16 -16.94 2.24 4.35
N TRP A 17 -16.31 1.27 3.71
CA TRP A 17 -14.88 1.00 3.79
C TRP A 17 -14.30 0.98 2.38
N LEU A 18 -13.17 1.66 2.21
CA LEU A 18 -12.40 1.65 0.98
C LEU A 18 -10.99 1.17 1.31
N LEU A 19 -10.64 -0.01 0.79
CA LEU A 19 -9.32 -0.60 0.91
C LEU A 19 -8.62 -0.43 -0.44
N PHE A 20 -7.54 0.35 -0.45
CA PHE A 20 -6.76 0.63 -1.65
C PHE A 20 -5.45 -0.14 -1.62
N LEU A 21 -5.24 -0.97 -2.64
CA LEU A 21 -4.01 -1.71 -2.85
C LEU A 21 -3.09 -0.89 -3.76
N GLU A 22 -1.93 -0.48 -3.25
CA GLU A 22 -0.94 0.22 -4.07
C GLU A 22 -0.46 -0.69 -5.22
N GLY A 23 -0.16 -0.09 -6.37
CA GLY A 23 0.47 -0.78 -7.48
C GLY A 23 1.98 -0.54 -7.51
N GLY A 24 2.61 -0.85 -8.64
CA GLY A 24 3.99 -0.47 -8.91
C GLY A 24 4.84 -1.62 -9.46
N TRP A 25 4.38 -2.27 -10.53
CA TRP A 25 5.11 -3.36 -11.20
C TRP A 25 5.36 -4.59 -10.32
N TYR A 26 6.19 -5.52 -10.77
CA TYR A 26 6.57 -6.73 -10.07
C TYR A 26 8.01 -7.11 -10.46
N CYS A 27 8.58 -8.08 -9.77
CA CYS A 27 9.80 -8.77 -10.19
C CYS A 27 9.54 -10.28 -10.18
N PHE A 28 10.25 -11.04 -11.02
CA PHE A 28 9.92 -12.45 -11.27
C PHE A 28 11.14 -13.37 -11.26
N ASN A 29 12.33 -12.83 -11.06
CA ASN A 29 13.56 -13.58 -10.86
C ASN A 29 14.54 -12.79 -9.98
N ARG A 30 15.60 -13.46 -9.51
CA ARG A 30 16.57 -12.84 -8.59
C ARG A 30 17.17 -11.54 -9.13
N GLN A 31 17.65 -11.54 -10.38
CA GLN A 31 18.27 -10.35 -10.99
C GLN A 31 17.33 -9.14 -11.04
N THR A 32 16.07 -9.35 -11.45
CA THR A 32 15.06 -8.28 -11.50
C THR A 32 14.65 -7.82 -10.11
N CYS A 33 14.58 -8.72 -9.13
CA CYS A 33 14.26 -8.36 -7.76
C CYS A 33 15.41 -7.61 -7.06
N ASP A 34 16.66 -8.00 -7.30
CA ASP A 34 17.84 -7.31 -6.77
C ASP A 34 17.92 -5.88 -7.33
N SER A 35 17.78 -5.72 -8.65
CA SER A 35 17.73 -4.40 -9.30
C SER A 35 16.57 -3.53 -8.79
N ARG A 36 15.39 -4.13 -8.58
CA ARG A 36 14.23 -3.44 -8.02
C ARG A 36 14.47 -3.04 -6.55
N TYR A 37 15.17 -3.86 -5.78
CA TYR A 37 15.49 -3.55 -4.39
C TYR A 37 16.42 -2.34 -4.28
N GLU A 38 17.40 -2.23 -5.19
CA GLU A 38 18.33 -1.10 -5.24
C GLU A 38 17.66 0.19 -5.70
N THR A 39 16.80 0.13 -6.72
CA THR A 39 16.21 1.31 -7.37
C THR A 39 14.84 1.72 -6.81
N MET A 40 14.08 0.80 -6.24
CA MET A 40 12.69 0.98 -5.81
C MET A 40 12.40 0.35 -4.44
N ARG A 41 13.34 0.46 -3.49
CA ARG A 41 13.29 -0.18 -2.17
C ARG A 41 11.98 0.01 -1.39
N ARG A 42 11.28 1.14 -1.54
CA ARG A 42 9.97 1.41 -0.89
C ARG A 42 8.91 0.38 -1.27
N LEU A 43 9.02 -0.22 -2.45
CA LEU A 43 8.11 -1.24 -2.97
C LEU A 43 8.56 -2.68 -2.65
N MET A 44 9.56 -2.83 -1.79
CA MET A 44 10.10 -4.12 -1.34
C MET A 44 10.38 -4.18 0.17
N SER A 45 10.17 -3.07 0.89
CA SER A 45 10.41 -2.96 2.34
C SER A 45 9.58 -1.83 2.95
N SER A 46 9.10 -2.05 4.18
CA SER A 46 8.41 -1.04 4.98
C SER A 46 9.34 -0.13 5.79
N THR A 47 10.65 -0.38 5.79
CA THR A 47 11.63 0.35 6.62
C THR A 47 11.70 1.87 6.38
N MET A 48 11.23 2.34 5.23
CA MET A 48 11.26 3.76 4.85
C MET A 48 9.86 4.37 4.71
N TRP A 49 8.83 3.68 5.19
CA TRP A 49 7.48 4.21 5.13
C TRP A 49 7.29 5.36 6.13
N PRO A 50 6.71 6.50 5.70
CA PRO A 50 6.39 7.58 6.62
C PRO A 50 5.34 7.14 7.63
N GLN A 51 5.26 7.80 8.78
CA GLN A 51 4.23 7.50 9.79
C GLN A 51 2.81 7.86 9.31
N THR A 52 2.69 8.83 8.40
CA THR A 52 1.41 9.28 7.86
C THR A 52 1.47 9.43 6.34
N ARG A 53 0.32 9.33 5.68
CA ARG A 53 0.12 9.61 4.25
C ARG A 53 -1.16 10.41 4.07
N THR A 54 -1.12 11.36 3.13
CA THR A 54 -2.30 12.10 2.69
C THR A 54 -3.04 11.28 1.64
N GLY A 55 -4.32 10.99 1.87
CA GLY A 55 -5.19 10.38 0.85
C GLY A 55 -5.52 11.39 -0.24
N THR A 56 -5.44 10.95 -1.50
CA THR A 56 -5.76 11.75 -2.70
C THR A 56 -6.75 10.99 -3.58
N GLY A 57 -7.39 11.67 -4.53
CA GLY A 57 -8.42 11.13 -5.39
C GLY A 57 -9.52 10.44 -4.58
N ILE A 58 -9.77 9.16 -4.86
CA ILE A 58 -10.82 8.38 -4.18
C ILE A 58 -10.57 8.16 -2.68
N LEU A 59 -9.35 8.37 -2.20
CA LEU A 59 -8.99 8.32 -0.78
C LEU A 59 -9.05 9.69 -0.10
N SER A 60 -9.27 10.76 -0.87
CA SER A 60 -9.33 12.11 -0.32
C SER A 60 -10.52 12.28 0.62
N PRO A 61 -10.34 12.97 1.76
CA PRO A 61 -11.43 13.33 2.65
C PRO A 61 -12.15 14.61 2.21
N GLN A 62 -11.70 15.28 1.14
CA GLN A 62 -12.29 16.51 0.64
C GLN A 62 -13.46 16.18 -0.31
N PRO A 63 -14.69 16.65 -0.03
CA PRO A 63 -15.83 16.41 -0.91
C PRO A 63 -15.63 16.94 -2.35
N GLU A 64 -14.82 17.98 -2.53
CA GLU A 64 -14.53 18.59 -3.82
C GLU A 64 -13.69 17.66 -4.72
N GLU A 65 -12.79 16.87 -4.11
CA GLU A 65 -11.94 15.90 -4.80
C GLU A 65 -12.57 14.50 -4.85
N ASN A 66 -13.35 14.14 -3.81
CA ASN A 66 -14.01 12.85 -3.67
C ASN A 66 -15.51 13.01 -3.37
N PRO A 67 -16.34 13.34 -4.39
CA PRO A 67 -17.73 13.74 -4.18
C PRO A 67 -18.61 12.68 -3.51
N HIS A 68 -18.26 11.41 -3.71
CA HIS A 68 -19.13 10.29 -3.37
C HIS A 68 -18.66 9.53 -2.11
N TRP A 69 -17.35 9.43 -1.89
CA TRP A 69 -16.76 8.55 -0.88
C TRP A 69 -15.92 9.29 0.18
N TRP A 70 -15.84 10.63 0.17
CA TRP A 70 -14.99 11.41 1.07
C TRP A 70 -15.16 11.07 2.57
N ASN A 71 -16.35 10.62 2.98
CA ASN A 71 -16.66 10.25 4.36
C ASN A 71 -16.47 8.76 4.69
N ALA A 72 -16.00 7.92 3.78
CA ALA A 72 -15.74 6.50 4.05
C ALA A 72 -14.56 6.32 5.02
N ASN A 73 -14.46 5.13 5.64
CA ASN A 73 -13.23 4.69 6.28
C ASN A 73 -12.22 4.35 5.19
N MET A 74 -11.04 4.97 5.24
CA MET A 74 -10.03 4.84 4.19
C MET A 74 -8.87 4.01 4.71
N VAL A 75 -8.51 2.96 3.97
CA VAL A 75 -7.34 2.12 4.23
C VAL A 75 -6.46 2.13 2.99
N PHE A 76 -5.19 2.46 3.16
CA PHE A 76 -4.18 2.36 2.12
C PHE A 76 -3.18 1.27 2.50
N ILE A 77 -3.04 0.27 1.64
CA ILE A 77 -2.13 -0.85 1.83
C ILE A 77 -0.98 -0.67 0.85
N PRO A 78 0.21 -0.23 1.33
CA PRO A 78 1.33 -0.03 0.44
C PRO A 78 1.84 -1.37 -0.08
N TYR A 79 2.36 -1.35 -1.30
CA TYR A 79 2.78 -2.55 -2.00
C TYR A 79 4.25 -2.81 -1.75
N CYS A 80 4.58 -3.88 -1.05
CA CYS A 80 5.97 -4.29 -0.77
C CYS A 80 6.31 -5.73 -1.13
N SER A 81 5.37 -6.49 -1.71
CA SER A 81 5.55 -7.91 -2.00
C SER A 81 6.14 -8.18 -3.40
N SER A 82 5.99 -7.23 -4.33
CA SER A 82 6.48 -7.34 -5.72
C SER A 82 5.89 -8.53 -6.51
N ASP A 83 4.74 -9.04 -6.09
CA ASP A 83 4.08 -10.26 -6.58
C ASP A 83 2.65 -10.02 -7.12
N VAL A 84 2.27 -8.76 -7.34
CA VAL A 84 0.93 -8.37 -7.81
C VAL A 84 -0.19 -8.88 -6.88
N TRP A 85 0.08 -8.94 -5.57
CA TRP A 85 -0.88 -9.42 -4.55
C TRP A 85 -1.27 -10.90 -4.71
N SER A 86 -0.43 -11.70 -5.35
CA SER A 86 -0.71 -13.12 -5.64
C SER A 86 0.07 -14.12 -4.77
N GLY A 87 1.10 -13.69 -4.06
CA GLY A 87 1.94 -14.56 -3.24
C GLY A 87 1.21 -15.10 -2.02
N VAL A 88 1.40 -16.38 -1.74
CA VAL A 88 0.83 -17.08 -0.57
C VAL A 88 1.89 -17.81 0.27
N THR A 89 3.17 -17.68 -0.11
CA THR A 89 4.29 -18.35 0.53
C THR A 89 5.02 -17.38 1.45
N PRO A 90 5.27 -17.75 2.73
CA PRO A 90 6.10 -16.95 3.61
C PRO A 90 7.51 -16.78 3.05
N LYS A 91 8.21 -15.71 3.46
CA LYS A 91 9.62 -15.54 3.13
C LYS A 91 10.42 -16.74 3.68
N THR A 92 11.12 -17.44 2.79
CA THR A 92 12.11 -18.46 3.16
C THR A 92 13.45 -17.78 3.39
N ASP A 93 14.08 -18.04 4.54
CA ASP A 93 15.46 -17.62 4.78
C ASP A 93 16.38 -18.46 3.88
N HIS A 94 16.94 -17.82 2.85
CA HIS A 94 18.03 -18.33 2.04
C HIS A 94 19.18 -17.32 2.07
#